data_AF-A0A959EN58-F1
#
_entry.id   AF-A0A959EN58-F1
#
_cell.length_a   1.000
_cell.length_b   1.000
_cell.length_c   1.000
_cell.angle_alpha   90.00
_cell.angle_beta   90.00
_cell.angle_gamma   90.00
#
_symmetry.space_group_name_H-M   'P 1'
#
loop_
_entity.id
_entity.type
_entity.pdbx_description
1 polymer ?
#
loop_
_entity_poly.entity_id
_entity_poly.type
_entity_poly.pdbx_seq_one_letter_code
_entity_poly.pdbx_strand_id
1 'polypeptide(L)' 'MDPLTDKQAIRNLRQDYQAARLELTDTDPDPLRQFDRWLQEAIAADLPEPNAMILATADPAGRPSARVVLLKGLGPEG' A
#
# COMPACT_ATOMS: atom_id res chain seq x y z
N MET A 1 -30.87 10.34 16.81
CA MET A 1 -29.54 10.56 17.40
C MET A 1 -28.55 10.12 16.34
N ASP A 2 -27.78 11.05 15.77
CA ASP A 2 -26.90 10.75 14.64
C ASP A 2 -25.74 9.84 15.11
N PRO A 3 -25.58 8.62 14.56
CA PRO A 3 -24.52 7.69 14.96
C PRO A 3 -23.11 8.29 14.82
N LEU A 4 -22.96 9.32 13.97
CA LEU A 4 -21.68 9.99 13.70
C LEU A 4 -21.24 10.98 14.80
N THR A 5 -22.08 11.26 15.80
CA THR A 5 -21.74 12.18 16.90
C THR A 5 -21.16 11.48 18.14
N ASP A 6 -21.19 10.14 18.19
CA ASP A 6 -20.64 9.40 19.32
C ASP A 6 -19.11 9.27 19.23
N LYS A 7 -18.40 10.10 20.00
CA LYS A 7 -16.93 10.08 20.12
C LYS A 7 -16.39 8.72 20.53
N GLN A 8 -17.18 7.91 21.25
CA GLN A 8 -16.77 6.57 21.67
C GLN A 8 -16.84 5.58 20.50
N ALA A 9 -17.86 5.69 19.64
CA ALA A 9 -17.99 4.90 18.42
C ALA A 9 -16.83 5.16 17.44
N ILE A 10 -16.45 6.44 17.23
CA ILE A 10 -15.29 6.80 16.39
C ILE A 10 -13.98 6.28 16.97
N ARG A 11 -13.79 6.33 18.29
CA ARG A 11 -12.60 5.77 18.96
C ARG A 11 -12.48 4.26 18.77
N ASN A 12 -13.60 3.55 18.74
CA ASN A 12 -13.66 2.11 18.55
C ASN A 12 -13.50 1.66 17.07
N LEU A 13 -13.46 2.60 16.11
CA LEU A 13 -13.09 2.31 14.71
C LEU A 13 -11.59 2.09 14.52
N ARG A 14 -10.76 2.36 15.53
CA ARG A 14 -9.34 2.02 15.50
C ARG A 14 -9.19 0.50 15.48
N GLN A 15 -8.91 -0.05 14.32
CA GLN A 15 -8.31 -1.38 14.25
C GLN A 15 -6.92 -1.33 14.89
N ASP A 16 -6.63 -2.28 15.77
CA ASP A 16 -5.27 -2.52 16.22
C ASP A 16 -4.44 -3.00 15.01
N TYR A 17 -3.61 -2.12 14.47
CA TYR A 17 -2.65 -2.41 13.39
C TYR A 17 -1.46 -3.25 13.91
N GLN A 18 -1.71 -4.28 14.72
CA GLN A 18 -0.68 -5.18 15.24
C GLN A 18 -0.29 -6.29 14.26
N ALA A 19 -0.51 -6.10 12.96
CA ALA A 19 -0.41 -7.16 11.96
C ALA A 19 1.03 -7.66 11.73
N ALA A 20 2.05 -6.85 11.98
CA ALA A 20 3.47 -7.22 12.09
C ALA A 20 4.28 -5.96 12.38
N ARG A 21 5.52 -6.12 12.85
CA ARG A 21 6.49 -5.03 12.95
C ARG A 21 7.49 -5.18 11.81
N LEU A 22 7.79 -4.08 11.13
CA LEU A 22 8.85 -4.02 10.11
C LEU A 22 10.03 -3.27 10.71
N GLU A 23 11.14 -3.96 10.95
CA GLU A 23 12.41 -3.34 11.31
C GLU A 23 13.31 -3.19 10.09
N LEU A 24 14.22 -2.20 10.13
CA LEU A 24 15.24 -2.03 9.09
C LEU A 24 16.10 -3.29 8.92
N THR A 25 16.35 -4.02 10.01
CA THR A 25 17.10 -5.29 9.99
C THR A 25 16.40 -6.39 9.21
N ASP A 26 15.08 -6.28 9.01
CA ASP A 26 14.27 -7.27 8.31
C ASP A 26 14.15 -6.94 6.81
N THR A 27 14.69 -5.79 6.38
CA THR A 27 14.62 -5.32 4.99
C THR A 27 15.86 -5.69 4.18
N ASP A 28 15.66 -6.03 2.90
CA ASP A 28 16.74 -6.13 1.93
C ASP A 28 17.33 -4.73 1.68
N PRO A 29 18.66 -4.56 1.66
CA PRO A 29 19.29 -3.28 1.34
C PRO A 29 19.02 -2.82 -0.11
N ASP A 30 18.68 -3.74 -1.01
CA ASP A 30 18.19 -3.43 -2.35
C ASP A 30 16.65 -3.25 -2.31
N PRO A 31 16.14 -2.03 -2.53
CA PRO A 31 14.71 -1.75 -2.43
C PRO A 31 13.88 -2.49 -3.50
N LEU A 32 14.45 -2.78 -4.68
CA LEU A 32 13.73 -3.51 -5.71
C LEU A 32 13.57 -4.98 -5.33
N ARG A 33 14.59 -5.58 -4.70
CA ARG A 33 14.49 -6.92 -4.12
C ARG A 33 13.50 -6.97 -2.97
N GLN A 34 13.50 -5.95 -2.10
CA GLN A 34 12.54 -5.87 -1.01
C GLN A 34 11.09 -5.77 -1.53
N PHE A 35 10.87 -4.97 -2.57
CA PHE A 35 9.55 -4.86 -3.21
C PHE A 35 9.12 -6.17 -3.88
N ASP A 36 10.02 -6.83 -4.64
CA ASP A 36 9.72 -8.12 -5.26
C ASP A 36 9.33 -9.14 -4.19
N ARG A 37 10.05 -9.20 -3.07
CA ARG A 37 9.73 -10.08 -1.94
C ARG A 37 8.31 -9.87 -1.44
N TRP A 38 7.89 -8.62 -1.19
CA TRP A 38 6.52 -8.31 -0.76
C TRP A 38 5.47 -8.64 -1.81
N LEU A 39 5.76 -8.41 -3.09
CA LEU A 39 4.84 -8.77 -4.17
C LEU A 39 4.66 -10.30 -4.23
N GLN A 40 5.74 -11.08 -4.12
CA GLN A 40 5.66 -12.54 -4.07
C GLN A 40 4.89 -13.04 -2.83
N GLU A 41 5.10 -12.41 -1.66
CA GLU A 41 4.34 -12.73 -0.44
C GLU A 41 2.83 -12.47 -0.63
N ALA A 42 2.45 -11.35 -1.24
CA ALA A 42 1.06 -11.01 -1.55
C ALA A 42 0.43 -11.99 -2.55
N ILE A 43 1.18 -12.41 -3.57
CA ILE A 43 0.76 -13.44 -4.53
C ILE A 43 0.58 -14.79 -3.82
N ALA A 44 1.54 -15.19 -2.98
CA ALA A 44 1.49 -16.46 -2.25
C ALA A 44 0.34 -16.51 -1.23
N ALA A 45 -0.05 -15.36 -0.68
CA ALA A 45 -1.20 -15.20 0.20
C ALA A 45 -2.55 -15.11 -0.54
N ASP A 46 -2.55 -15.23 -1.88
CA ASP A 46 -3.73 -15.15 -2.74
C ASP A 46 -4.55 -13.86 -2.51
N LEU A 47 -3.84 -12.74 -2.30
CA LEU A 47 -4.48 -11.44 -2.16
C LEU A 47 -5.09 -11.01 -3.50
N PRO A 48 -6.25 -10.31 -3.48
CA PRO A 48 -6.85 -9.81 -4.70
C PRO A 48 -5.97 -8.73 -5.34
N GLU A 49 -5.75 -8.85 -6.65
CA GLU A 49 -5.05 -7.88 -7.49
C GLU A 49 -3.70 -7.39 -6.90
N PRO A 50 -2.76 -8.29 -6.55
CA PRO A 50 -1.54 -7.93 -5.81
C PRO A 50 -0.60 -7.02 -6.62
N ASN A 51 -0.80 -6.94 -7.93
CA ASN A 51 -0.06 -6.09 -8.85
C ASN A 51 -0.79 -4.78 -9.21
N ALA A 52 -1.96 -4.51 -8.63
CA ALA A 52 -2.67 -3.24 -8.82
C ALA A 52 -1.99 -2.13 -8.03
N MET A 53 -1.87 -0.95 -8.65
CA MET A 53 -1.26 0.23 -8.05
C MET A 53 -2.06 1.49 -8.34
N ILE A 54 -1.94 2.50 -7.48
CA ILE A 54 -2.43 3.84 -7.73
C ILE A 54 -1.31 4.71 -8.31
N LEU A 55 -1.43 5.06 -9.59
CA LEU A 55 -0.49 5.97 -10.24
C LEU A 55 -0.98 7.42 -10.15
N ALA A 56 -0.29 8.22 -9.35
CA ALA A 56 -0.50 9.65 -9.28
C ALA A 56 0.38 10.40 -10.30
N THR A 57 -0.21 11.32 -11.05
CA THR A 57 0.51 12.24 -11.96
C THR A 57 -0.03 13.65 -11.77
N ALA A 58 0.81 14.66 -12.00
CA ALA A 58 0.40 16.06 -11.96
C ALA A 58 0.49 16.71 -13.34
N ASP A 59 -0.42 17.63 -13.64
CA ASP A 59 -0.32 18.49 -14.82
C ASP A 59 0.77 19.58 -14.64
N PRO A 60 1.09 20.38 -15.68
CA PRO A 60 2.09 21.45 -15.55
C PRO A 60 1.74 22.55 -14.53
N ALA A 61 0.46 22.66 -14.14
CA ALA A 61 0.01 23.56 -13.07
C ALA A 61 0.09 22.91 -11.67
N GLY A 62 0.62 21.69 -11.58
CA GLY A 62 0.77 20.93 -10.35
C GLY A 62 -0.52 20.27 -9.85
N ARG A 63 -1.59 20.20 -10.67
CA ARG A 63 -2.85 19.59 -10.26
C ARG A 63 -2.74 18.06 -10.33
N PRO A 64 -2.86 17.34 -9.19
CA PRO A 64 -2.70 15.90 -9.19
C PRO A 64 -3.96 15.18 -9.69
N SER A 65 -3.74 14.02 -10.29
CA SER A 65 -4.76 13.04 -10.67
C SER A 65 -4.23 11.64 -10.37
N ALA A 66 -5.11 10.71 -10.00
CA ALA A 66 -4.73 9.34 -9.62
C ALA A 66 -5.69 8.32 -10.25
N ARG A 67 -5.15 7.17 -10.65
CA ARG A 67 -5.94 6.06 -11.22
C ARG A 67 -5.29 4.72 -10.91
N VAL A 68 -6.11 3.66 -10.91
CA VAL A 68 -5.63 2.28 -10.82
C VAL A 68 -4.92 1.91 -12.13
N VAL A 69 -3.75 1.29 -12.01
CA VAL A 69 -2.99 0.67 -13.09
C VAL A 69 -2.52 -0.72 -12.65
N LEU A 70 -2.10 -1.56 -13.59
CA LEU A 70 -1.54 -2.87 -13.29
C LEU A 70 -0.04 -2.89 -13.60
N LEU A 71 0.77 -3.30 -12.61
CA LEU A 71 2.18 -3.58 -12.84
C LEU A 71 2.31 -4.74 -13.82
N LYS A 72 3.19 -4.57 -14.82
CA LYS A 72 3.48 -5.59 -15.84
C LYS A 72 4.89 -6.15 -15.77
N GLY A 73 5.81 -5.46 -15.12
CA GLY A 73 7.19 -5.91 -14.95
C GLY A 73 7.91 -5.02 -13.94
N LEU A 74 8.97 -5.57 -13.37
CA LEU A 74 9.90 -4.92 -12.46
C LEU A 74 11.31 -5.18 -12.98
N GLY A 75 12.14 -4.15 -13.11
CA GLY A 75 13.50 -4.29 -13.60
C GLY A 75 14.47 -3.29 -12.95
N PRO A 76 15.75 -3.30 -13.34
CA PRO A 76 16.76 -2.38 -12.82
C PRO A 76 16.42 -0.90 -13.02
N GLU A 77 15.59 -0.60 -14.03
CA GLU A 77 15.15 0.75 -14.38
C GLU A 77 13.90 1.21 -13.59
N GLY A 78 13.33 0.32 -12.77
CA GLY A 78 12.00 0.45 -12.17
C GLY A 78 10.97 -0.49 -12.75
#